data_AF-A0A183DGH4-F1
#
_entry.id   AF-A0A183DGH4-F1
#
_cell.length_a   1.000
_cell.length_b   1.000
_cell.length_c   1.000
_cell.angle_alpha   90.00
_cell.angle_beta   90.00
_cell.angle_gamma   90.00
#
_symmetry.space_group_name_H-M   'P 1'
#
loop_
_entity.id
_entity.type
_entity.pdbx_description
1 polymer ?
#
loop_
_entity_poly.entity_id
_entity_poly.type
_entity_poly.pdbx_seq_one_letter_code
_entity_poly.pdbx_strand_id
1 'polypeptide(L)'
;MAKLITTKPFSAAERLVKYIEFVANNNGMLPELQIEGRKLNFIVYHNLDIFLPFTILTLLLPFAILKVVRIVLRNFGDKVYLYVLNKVKRE
;
A
#
# COMPACT_ATOMS: atom_id res chain seq x y z
N MET A 1 -41.96 -30.45 2.43
CA MET A 1 -40.54 -30.47 2.88
C MET A 1 -40.02 -31.87 3.18
N ALA A 2 -40.77 -32.75 3.87
CA ALA A 2 -40.33 -34.12 4.19
C ALA A 2 -39.89 -34.97 2.99
N LYS A 3 -40.56 -34.85 1.83
CA LYS A 3 -40.28 -35.62 0.62
C LYS A 3 -38.88 -35.37 0.03
N LEU A 4 -38.34 -34.16 0.17
CA LEU A 4 -37.02 -33.79 -0.37
C LEU A 4 -35.86 -34.32 0.48
N ILE A 5 -36.10 -34.58 1.76
CA ILE A 5 -35.09 -35.13 2.68
C ILE A 5 -34.96 -36.63 2.47
N THR A 6 -36.07 -37.33 2.23
CA THR A 6 -36.10 -38.77 2.02
C THR A 6 -35.67 -39.18 0.62
N THR A 7 -35.85 -38.33 -0.40
CA THR A 7 -35.41 -38.60 -1.79
C THR A 7 -34.00 -38.08 -2.07
N LYS A 8 -33.14 -37.93 -1.06
CA LYS A 8 -31.76 -37.50 -1.30
C LYS A 8 -31.07 -38.55 -2.19
N PRO A 9 -30.47 -38.15 -3.34
CA PRO A 9 -29.91 -39.08 -4.30
C PRO A 9 -28.66 -39.80 -3.80
N PHE A 10 -28.03 -39.30 -2.72
CA PHE A 10 -26.83 -39.85 -2.13
C PHE A 10 -26.92 -39.76 -0.60
N SER A 11 -26.42 -40.79 0.08
CA SER A 11 -26.19 -40.78 1.52
C SER A 11 -25.11 -39.77 1.92
N ALA A 12 -25.03 -39.44 3.21
CA ALA A 12 -24.01 -38.52 3.72
C ALA A 12 -22.58 -39.04 3.48
N ALA A 13 -22.36 -40.35 3.61
CA ALA A 13 -21.07 -40.99 3.37
C ALA A 13 -20.68 -40.91 1.89
N GLU A 14 -21.59 -41.23 0.96
CA GLU A 14 -21.31 -41.14 -0.48
C GLU A 14 -21.01 -39.70 -0.94
N ARG A 15 -21.68 -38.71 -0.34
CA ARG A 15 -21.36 -37.30 -0.60
C ARG A 15 -19.94 -36.96 -0.16
N LEU A 16 -19.53 -37.42 1.03
CA LEU A 16 -18.19 -37.17 1.54
C LEU A 16 -17.13 -37.78 0.62
N VAL A 17 -17.31 -39.04 0.20
CA VAL A 17 -16.40 -39.72 -0.72
C VAL A 17 -16.27 -38.94 -2.03
N LYS A 18 -17.38 -38.54 -2.64
CA LYS A 18 -17.37 -37.74 -3.88
C LYS A 18 -16.65 -36.40 -3.73
N TYR A 19 -16.82 -35.71 -2.60
CA TYR A 19 -16.10 -34.46 -2.35
C TYR A 19 -14.61 -34.68 -2.17
N ILE A 20 -14.20 -35.74 -1.48
CA ILE A 20 -12.77 -36.08 -1.30
C ILE A 20 -12.14 -36.46 -2.64
N GLU A 21 -12.82 -37.30 -3.45
CA GLU A 21 -12.37 -37.66 -4.80
C GLU A 21 -12.25 -36.42 -5.69
N PHE A 22 -13.23 -35.51 -5.63
CA PHE A 22 -13.19 -34.25 -6.36
C PHE A 22 -11.98 -33.38 -5.95
N VAL A 23 -11.70 -33.27 -4.65
CA VAL A 23 -10.52 -32.53 -4.15
C VAL A 23 -9.22 -33.22 -4.57
N ALA A 24 -9.14 -34.55 -4.46
CA ALA A 24 -7.97 -35.33 -4.82
C ALA A 24 -7.66 -35.22 -6.32
N ASN A 25 -8.68 -35.28 -7.19
CA ASN A 25 -8.54 -35.15 -8.64
C ASN A 25 -8.14 -33.75 -9.09
N ASN A 26 -8.40 -32.72 -8.28
CA ASN A 26 -8.00 -31.33 -8.54
C ASN A 26 -6.72 -30.95 -7.77
N ASN A 27 -5.90 -31.93 -7.36
CA ASN A 27 -4.64 -31.73 -6.64
C ASN A 27 -4.78 -30.89 -5.35
N GLY A 28 -5.94 -30.94 -4.69
CA GLY A 28 -6.23 -30.10 -3.53
C GLY A 28 -6.40 -28.60 -3.84
N MET A 29 -6.36 -28.22 -5.12
CA MET A 29 -6.46 -26.84 -5.58
C MET A 29 -7.81 -26.62 -6.24
N LEU A 30 -8.77 -26.21 -5.43
CA LEU A 30 -10.06 -25.72 -5.94
C LEU A 30 -9.89 -24.24 -6.29
N PRO A 31 -10.05 -23.82 -7.56
CA PRO A 31 -9.86 -22.43 -7.98
C PRO A 31 -10.70 -21.46 -7.13
N GLU A 32 -11.93 -21.85 -6.80
CA GLU A 32 -12.88 -21.09 -5.97
C GLU A 32 -12.47 -21.00 -4.48
N LEU A 33 -11.67 -21.94 -3.97
CA LEU A 33 -11.14 -21.89 -2.59
C LEU A 33 -9.74 -21.24 -2.54
N GLN A 34 -9.14 -20.94 -3.69
CA GLN A 34 -7.85 -20.27 -3.72
C GLN A 34 -8.07 -18.78 -3.47
N ILE A 35 -7.44 -18.27 -2.41
CA ILE A 35 -7.46 -16.83 -2.14
C ILE A 35 -6.73 -16.12 -3.29
N GLU A 36 -7.43 -15.21 -3.98
CA GLU A 36 -6.87 -14.44 -5.11
C GLU A 36 -5.63 -13.63 -4.71
N GLY A 37 -5.51 -13.29 -3.43
CA GLY A 37 -4.31 -12.69 -2.83
C GLY A 37 -3.01 -13.51 -3.02
N ARG A 38 -3.10 -14.84 -3.21
CA ARG A 38 -1.93 -15.71 -3.46
C ARG A 38 -1.27 -15.45 -4.81
N LYS A 39 -2.04 -14.94 -5.78
CA LYS A 39 -1.57 -14.66 -7.14
C LYS A 39 -1.00 -13.24 -7.28
N LEU A 40 -1.14 -12.41 -6.25
CA LEU A 40 -0.69 -11.03 -6.29
C LEU A 40 0.84 -10.97 -6.22
N ASN A 41 1.42 -10.14 -7.10
CA ASN A 41 2.83 -9.80 -7.02
C ASN A 41 3.11 -9.02 -5.72
N PHE A 42 4.31 -9.18 -5.16
CA PHE A 42 4.75 -8.52 -3.93
C PHE A 42 4.46 -7.00 -3.92
N ILE A 43 4.64 -6.36 -5.07
CA ILE A 43 4.38 -4.92 -5.27
C ILE A 43 2.90 -4.57 -5.04
N VAL A 44 1.98 -5.34 -5.62
CA VAL A 44 0.52 -5.13 -5.51
C VAL A 44 0.03 -5.54 -4.12
N TYR A 45 0.56 -6.66 -3.61
CA TYR A 45 0.20 -7.16 -2.28
C TYR A 45 0.55 -6.17 -1.17
N HIS A 46 1.60 -5.37 -1.33
CA HIS A 46 2.02 -4.34 -0.36
C HIS A 46 1.69 -2.91 -0.79
N ASN A 47 0.97 -2.70 -1.90
CA ASN A 47 0.65 -1.37 -2.44
C ASN A 47 1.88 -0.44 -2.49
N LEU A 48 3.02 -0.98 -2.92
CA LEU A 48 4.27 -0.20 -2.96
C LEU A 48 4.17 0.97 -3.93
N ASP A 49 3.32 0.87 -4.95
CA ASP A 49 2.96 1.94 -5.86
C ASP A 49 2.32 3.15 -5.16
N ILE A 50 1.64 2.96 -4.03
CA ILE A 50 1.05 4.04 -3.22
C ILE A 50 2.04 4.51 -2.14
N PHE A 51 2.66 3.57 -1.42
CA PHE A 51 3.55 3.92 -0.31
C PHE A 51 4.83 4.62 -0.79
N LEU A 52 5.40 4.22 -1.93
CA LEU A 52 6.66 4.77 -2.42
C LEU A 52 6.56 6.27 -2.78
N PRO A 53 5.60 6.74 -3.61
CA PRO A 53 5.44 8.17 -3.86
C PRO A 53 4.98 8.94 -2.61
N PHE A 54 4.15 8.35 -1.76
CA PHE A 54 3.74 8.98 -0.50
C PHE A 54 4.95 9.28 0.39
N THR A 55 5.82 8.30 0.61
CA THR A 55 7.02 8.45 1.46
C THR A 55 7.98 9.49 0.88
N ILE A 56 8.19 9.47 -0.44
CA ILE A 56 9.02 10.45 -1.14
C ILE A 56 8.46 11.86 -0.95
N LEU A 57 7.15 12.04 -1.14
CA LEU A 57 6.50 13.34 -1.02
C LEU A 57 6.58 13.87 0.42
N THR A 58 6.29 13.02 1.40
CA THR A 58 6.35 13.36 2.83
C THR A 58 7.76 13.73 3.29
N LEU A 59 8.82 13.19 2.67
CA LEU A 59 10.20 13.55 3.02
C LEU A 59 10.73 14.74 2.22
N LEU A 60 10.48 14.78 0.90
CA LEU A 60 11.02 15.82 0.03
C LEU A 60 10.35 17.18 0.22
N LEU A 61 9.03 17.23 0.42
CA LEU A 61 8.33 18.51 0.62
C LEU A 61 8.88 19.31 1.82
N PRO A 62 8.89 18.76 3.05
CA PRO A 62 9.40 19.52 4.19
C PRO A 62 10.90 19.81 4.04
N PHE A 63 11.69 18.89 3.47
CA PHE A 63 13.10 19.14 3.22
C PHE A 63 13.32 20.34 2.27
N ALA A 64 12.58 20.40 1.17
CA ALA A 64 12.63 21.51 0.22
C ALA A 64 12.20 22.82 0.87
N ILE A 65 11.10 22.80 1.64
CA ILE A 65 10.61 23.98 2.39
C ILE A 65 11.69 24.49 3.35
N LEU A 66 12.29 23.62 4.17
CA LEU A 66 13.33 23.99 5.12
C LEU A 66 14.56 24.59 4.44
N LYS A 67 14.97 24.03 3.29
CA LYS A 67 16.06 24.57 2.47
C LYS A 67 15.73 25.97 1.95
N VAL A 68 14.55 26.17 1.38
CA VAL A 68 14.10 27.46 0.86
C VAL A 68 14.04 28.50 1.97
N VAL A 69 13.41 28.18 3.10
CA VAL A 69 13.33 29.07 4.26
C VAL A 69 14.72 29.48 4.74
N ARG A 70 15.66 28.53 4.85
CA ARG A 70 17.04 28.82 5.26
C ARG A 70 17.75 29.76 4.29
N ILE A 71 17.56 29.58 2.97
CA ILE A 71 18.14 30.45 1.94
C ILE A 71 17.56 31.86 2.04
N VAL A 72 16.23 31.99 2.19
CA VAL A 72 15.56 33.29 2.31
C VAL A 72 16.01 34.06 3.55
N LEU A 73 16.06 33.39 4.70
CA LEU A 73 16.52 34.00 5.96
C LEU A 73 17.97 34.48 5.86
N ARG A 74 18.86 33.67 5.27
CA ARG A 74 20.26 34.08 5.07
C ARG A 74 20.37 35.30 4.15
N ASN A 75 19.70 35.26 2.99
CA ASN A 75 19.73 36.37 2.04
C ASN A 75 19.17 37.67 2.63
N PHE A 76 18.16 37.59 3.50
CA PHE A 76 17.62 38.76 4.18
C PHE A 76 18.59 39.31 5.22
N GLY A 77 19.22 38.44 6.03
CA GLY A 77 20.26 38.83 6.99
C GLY A 77 21.45 39.53 6.31
N ASP A 78 21.93 38.98 5.20
CA ASP A 78 23.04 39.56 4.43
C ASP A 78 22.68 40.96 3.89
N LYS A 79 21.45 41.16 3.38
CA LYS A 79 20.98 42.48 2.91
C LYS A 79 20.87 43.50 4.04
N VAL A 80 20.34 43.10 5.19
CA VAL A 80 20.22 43.98 6.37
C VAL A 80 21.59 44.38 6.88
N TYR A 81 22.53 43.43 6.98
CA TYR A 81 23.91 43.70 7.39
C TYR A 81 24.59 44.72 6.48
N LEU A 82 24.47 44.54 5.16
CA LEU A 82 25.03 45.48 4.18
C LEU A 82 24.37 46.86 4.24
N TYR A 83 23.06 46.94 4.52
CA TYR A 83 22.36 48.21 4.69
C TYR A 83 22.89 49.00 5.90
N VAL A 84 23.04 48.33 7.05
CA VAL A 84 23.56 48.95 8.29
C VAL A 84 25.02 49.39 8.10
N LEU A 85 25.86 48.55 7.51
CA LEU A 85 27.26 48.88 7.25
C LEU A 85 27.42 50.11 6.34
N ASN A 86 26.63 50.16 5.26
CA ASN A 86 26.63 51.30 4.34
C ASN A 86 26.06 52.57 4.97
N LYS A 87 25.14 52.46 5.93
CA LYS A 87 24.63 53.61 6.68
C LYS A 87 25.71 54.17 7.62
N VAL A 88 26.36 53.31 8.41
CA VAL A 88 27.43 53.72 9.35
C VAL A 88 28.64 54.30 8.63
N LYS A 89 29.00 53.79 7.44
CA LYS A 89 30.13 54.32 6.66
C LYS A 89 29.85 55.69 6.02
N ARG A 90 28.59 56.12 5.94
CA ARG A 90 28.20 57.41 5.34
C ARG A 90 28.00 58.54 6.35
N GLU A 91 27.98 58.24 7.65
CA GLU A 91 28.03 59.23 8.74
C GLU A 91 29.48 59.42 9.20
#